data_AF-A0A960UCF8-F1
#
_entry.id   AF-A0A960UCF8-F1
#
_cell.length_a   1.000
_cell.length_b   1.000
_cell.length_c   1.000
_cell.angle_alpha   90.00
_cell.angle_beta   90.00
_cell.angle_gamma   90.00
#
_symmetry.space_group_name_H-M   'P 1'
#
loop_
_entity.id
_entity.type
_entity.pdbx_description
1 polymer ?
#
loop_
_entity_poly.entity_id
_entity_poly.type
_entity_poly.pdbx_seq_one_letter_code
_entity_poly.pdbx_strand_id
1 'polypeptide(L)'
;MEDFKDINFKLAVINELMYVQELLEPKFDIFEFAESYKKRKIDTDEEGYDIIPEALEYFKNLQLSAELLQKIERLSQDGGDDVYMNIIPYWDGEDDVFNIKSVEDCKLVPNLKRVTVFYDEDESILEKFREKNIEAEFL
;
A
#
# COMPACT_ATOMS: atom_id res chain seq x y z
N MET A 1 3.32 2.47 -19.06
CA MET A 1 2.87 2.05 -17.72
C MET A 1 3.19 3.22 -16.83
N GLU A 2 2.21 3.76 -16.10
CA GLU A 2 2.48 4.91 -15.24
C GLU A 2 3.12 4.41 -13.96
N ASP A 3 4.31 4.94 -13.66
CA ASP A 3 5.07 4.54 -12.48
C ASP A 3 4.65 5.38 -11.28
N PHE A 4 4.22 4.70 -10.22
CA PHE A 4 4.02 5.32 -8.90
C PHE A 4 5.34 5.93 -8.42
N LYS A 5 5.28 7.14 -7.88
CA LYS A 5 6.41 7.84 -7.26
C LYS A 5 6.54 7.54 -5.79
N ASP A 6 5.43 7.29 -5.12
CA ASP A 6 5.35 6.91 -3.73
C ASP A 6 4.94 5.43 -3.63
N ILE A 7 5.84 4.62 -3.06
CA ILE A 7 5.57 3.19 -2.87
C ILE A 7 4.41 2.97 -1.91
N ASN A 8 4.28 3.78 -0.85
CA ASN A 8 3.22 3.61 0.14
C ASN A 8 1.86 4.02 -0.42
N PHE A 9 1.81 4.99 -1.34
CA PHE A 9 0.60 5.26 -2.11
C PHE A 9 0.21 4.06 -2.97
N LYS A 10 1.18 3.43 -3.64
CA LYS A 10 0.95 2.21 -4.43
C LYS A 10 0.44 1.07 -3.55
N LEU A 11 1.01 0.88 -2.36
CA LEU A 11 0.57 -0.15 -1.41
C LEU A 11 -0.88 0.08 -0.98
N ALA A 12 -1.28 1.32 -0.65
CA ALA A 12 -2.66 1.64 -0.31
C ALA A 12 -3.63 1.33 -1.47
N VAL A 13 -3.24 1.63 -2.71
CA VAL A 13 -4.03 1.29 -3.91
C VAL A 13 -4.12 -0.22 -4.11
N ILE A 14 -3.03 -0.96 -3.92
CA ILE A 14 -3.03 -2.42 -4.02
C ILE A 14 -3.93 -2.99 -2.93
N ASN A 15 -3.87 -2.47 -1.71
CA ASN A 15 -4.70 -2.93 -0.60
C ASN A 15 -6.18 -2.82 -0.93
N GLU A 16 -6.59 -1.63 -1.36
CA GLU A 16 -7.97 -1.35 -1.74
C GLU A 16 -8.44 -2.27 -2.88
N LEU A 17 -7.62 -2.49 -3.93
CA LEU A 17 -8.03 -3.33 -5.06
C LEU A 17 -8.01 -4.83 -4.75
N MET A 18 -6.99 -5.31 -4.04
CA MET A 18 -6.71 -6.73 -3.85
C MET A 18 -7.48 -7.33 -2.67
N TYR A 19 -7.50 -6.63 -1.54
CA TYR A 19 -8.03 -7.18 -0.29
C TYR A 19 -9.40 -6.61 0.06
N VAL A 20 -9.64 -5.31 -0.19
CA VAL A 20 -10.94 -4.67 0.14
C VAL A 20 -11.98 -4.89 -0.95
N GLN A 21 -11.69 -4.54 -2.20
CA GLN A 21 -12.63 -4.65 -3.32
C GLN A 21 -12.58 -6.03 -4.01
N GLU A 22 -11.51 -6.81 -3.78
CA GLU A 22 -11.29 -8.12 -4.41
C GLU A 22 -11.33 -8.10 -5.95
N LEU A 23 -10.88 -7.00 -6.57
CA LEU A 23 -10.81 -6.83 -8.02
C LEU A 23 -9.44 -7.18 -8.62
N LEU A 24 -8.41 -7.26 -7.78
CA LEU A 24 -7.05 -7.60 -8.18
C LEU A 24 -6.68 -8.99 -7.66
N GLU A 25 -6.65 -9.96 -8.57
CA GLU A 25 -6.38 -11.37 -8.27
C GLU A 25 -5.12 -11.90 -9.02
N PRO A 26 -4.44 -12.93 -8.48
CA PRO A 26 -4.70 -13.57 -7.17
C PRO A 26 -4.27 -12.67 -6.00
N LYS A 27 -4.87 -12.88 -4.82
CA LYS A 27 -4.41 -12.24 -3.57
C LYS A 27 -3.00 -12.72 -3.24
N PHE A 28 -2.14 -11.79 -2.84
CA PHE A 28 -0.81 -12.15 -2.35
C PHE A 28 -0.91 -12.57 -0.89
N ASP A 29 -0.27 -13.68 -0.55
CA ASP A 29 -0.12 -14.17 0.82
C ASP A 29 1.36 -14.50 1.05
N ILE A 30 1.96 -13.89 2.07
CA ILE A 30 3.38 -14.00 2.37
C ILE A 30 3.79 -15.42 2.78
N PHE A 31 2.90 -16.17 3.45
CA PHE A 31 3.18 -17.54 3.88
C PHE A 31 3.17 -18.49 2.68
N GLU A 32 2.16 -18.39 1.81
CA GLU A 32 2.13 -19.16 0.55
C GLU A 32 3.29 -18.78 -0.39
N PHE A 33 3.62 -17.49 -0.43
CA PHE A 33 4.75 -16.99 -1.20
C PHE A 33 6.08 -17.55 -0.65
N ALA A 34 6.28 -17.55 0.66
CA ALA A 34 7.48 -18.09 1.31
C ALA A 34 7.67 -19.58 1.03
N GLU A 35 6.61 -20.38 1.09
CA GLU A 35 6.66 -21.82 0.80
C GLU A 35 7.05 -22.13 -0.65
N SER A 36 6.61 -21.29 -1.60
CA SER A 36 6.83 -21.49 -3.03
C SER A 36 8.09 -20.80 -3.58
N TYR A 37 8.72 -19.92 -2.79
CA TYR A 37 9.89 -19.15 -3.22
C TYR A 37 11.17 -20.00 -3.27
N LYS A 38 11.84 -19.99 -4.43
CA LYS A 38 12.95 -20.92 -4.73
C LYS A 38 14.35 -20.33 -4.59
N LYS A 39 14.49 -18.99 -4.56
CA LYS A 39 15.83 -18.37 -4.60
C LYS A 39 16.53 -18.46 -3.24
N ARG A 40 15.77 -18.43 -2.15
CA ARG A 40 16.23 -18.67 -0.78
C ARG A 40 15.03 -19.10 0.07
N LYS A 41 15.30 -19.60 1.28
CA LYS A 41 14.26 -19.71 2.31
C LYS A 41 13.89 -18.28 2.76
N ILE A 42 12.60 -17.98 2.80
CA ILE A 42 12.03 -16.84 3.51
C ILE A 42 11.52 -17.40 4.84
N ASP A 43 12.07 -16.94 5.95
CA ASP A 43 11.67 -17.37 7.29
C ASP A 43 10.78 -16.29 7.90
N THR A 44 9.46 -16.41 7.74
CA THR A 44 8.51 -15.38 8.22
C THR A 44 8.49 -15.26 9.73
N ASP A 45 8.92 -16.28 10.47
CA ASP A 45 8.97 -16.24 11.93
C ASP A 45 10.17 -15.41 12.42
N GLU A 46 11.32 -15.53 11.74
CA GLU A 46 12.54 -14.78 12.09
C GLU A 46 12.60 -13.39 11.42
N GLU A 47 12.17 -13.27 10.16
CA GLU A 47 12.24 -12.04 9.36
C GLU A 47 10.98 -11.17 9.49
N GLY A 48 9.90 -11.68 10.09
CA GLY A 48 8.58 -11.04 10.05
C GLY A 48 8.45 -9.72 10.81
N TYR A 49 9.45 -9.34 11.60
CA TYR A 49 9.51 -8.07 12.33
C TYR A 49 10.10 -6.92 11.49
N ASP A 50 10.69 -7.24 10.34
CA ASP A 50 11.27 -6.28 9.40
C ASP A 50 10.66 -6.48 8.00
N ILE A 51 10.97 -5.57 7.07
CA ILE A 51 10.56 -5.69 5.67
C ILE A 51 11.16 -6.97 5.07
N ILE A 52 10.29 -7.87 4.62
CA ILE A 52 10.66 -8.99 3.75
C ILE A 52 10.88 -8.44 2.33
N PRO A 53 12.13 -8.34 1.84
CA PRO A 53 12.43 -7.59 0.61
C PRO A 53 11.72 -8.16 -0.62
N GLU A 54 11.54 -9.47 -0.68
CA GLU A 54 10.86 -10.16 -1.77
C GLU A 54 9.37 -9.81 -1.87
N ALA A 55 8.69 -9.63 -0.73
CA ALA A 55 7.30 -9.23 -0.70
C ALA A 55 7.15 -7.78 -1.18
N LEU A 56 7.99 -6.88 -0.67
CA LEU A 56 8.01 -5.49 -1.13
C LEU A 56 8.33 -5.40 -2.63
N GLU A 57 9.27 -6.20 -3.11
CA GLU A 57 9.65 -6.24 -4.52
C GLU A 57 8.53 -6.79 -5.41
N TYR A 58 7.73 -7.74 -4.91
CA TYR A 58 6.52 -8.20 -5.60
C TYR A 58 5.55 -7.02 -5.83
N PHE A 59 5.20 -6.29 -4.78
CA PHE A 59 4.27 -5.16 -4.88
C PHE A 59 4.82 -4.00 -5.71
N LYS A 60 6.13 -3.73 -5.63
CA LYS A 60 6.82 -2.77 -6.52
C LYS A 60 6.64 -3.12 -7.99
N ASN A 61 6.76 -4.40 -8.35
CA ASN A 61 6.66 -4.86 -9.73
C ASN A 61 5.24 -5.17 -10.21
N LEU A 62 4.27 -5.25 -9.29
CA LEU A 62 2.87 -5.52 -9.63
C LEU A 62 2.31 -4.43 -10.55
N GLN A 63 1.84 -4.82 -11.73
CA GLN A 63 1.29 -3.91 -12.73
C GLN A 63 -0.21 -3.72 -12.48
N LEU A 64 -0.65 -2.46 -12.43
CA LEU A 64 -2.06 -2.10 -12.27
C LEU A 64 -2.60 -1.54 -13.57
N SER A 65 -3.78 -1.99 -13.99
CA SER A 65 -4.44 -1.47 -15.18
C SER A 65 -5.11 -0.13 -14.87
N ALA A 66 -5.16 0.77 -15.86
CA ALA A 66 -5.87 2.04 -15.73
C ALA A 66 -7.37 1.85 -15.45
N GLU A 67 -7.95 0.72 -15.84
CA GLU A 67 -9.34 0.37 -15.54
C GLU A 67 -9.54 0.12 -14.04
N LEU A 68 -8.64 -0.62 -13.39
CA LEU A 68 -8.68 -0.86 -11.95
C LEU A 68 -8.45 0.44 -11.17
N LEU A 69 -7.48 1.26 -11.59
CA LEU A 69 -7.18 2.53 -10.92
C LEU A 69 -8.37 3.51 -10.93
N GLN A 70 -9.22 3.46 -11.97
CA GLN A 70 -10.45 4.24 -12.01
C GLN A 70 -11.53 3.77 -11.02
N LYS A 71 -11.40 2.58 -10.42
CA LYS A 71 -12.35 2.08 -9.40
C LYS A 71 -12.04 2.63 -8.00
N ILE A 72 -10.89 3.26 -7.82
CA ILE A 72 -10.49 3.86 -6.55
C ILE A 72 -11.27 5.15 -6.31
N GLU A 73 -12.17 5.11 -5.32
CA GLU A 73 -12.85 6.31 -4.81
C GLU A 73 -12.38 6.72 -3.42
N ARG A 74 -11.83 5.77 -2.66
CA ARG A 74 -11.30 5.97 -1.31
C ARG A 74 -10.02 5.18 -1.13
N LEU A 75 -9.11 5.73 -0.34
CA LEU A 75 -7.96 5.00 0.20
C LEU A 75 -7.99 5.18 1.72
N SER A 76 -7.75 4.12 2.47
CA SER A 76 -7.64 4.16 3.92
C SER A 76 -6.43 3.34 4.30
N GLN A 77 -5.44 3.96 4.92
CA GLN A 77 -4.36 3.23 5.59
C GLN A 77 -4.84 2.80 6.97
N ASP A 78 -4.66 1.53 7.28
CA ASP A 78 -4.87 0.95 8.61
C ASP A 78 -3.68 0.06 8.98
N GLY A 79 -3.30 0.08 10.26
CA GLY A 79 -2.17 -0.71 10.76
C GLY A 79 -2.33 -2.21 10.45
N GLY A 80 -3.58 -2.70 10.44
CA GLY A 80 -3.93 -4.08 10.14
C GLY A 80 -4.19 -4.39 8.68
N ASP A 81 -3.91 -3.49 7.73
CA ASP A 81 -4.09 -3.76 6.31
C ASP A 81 -3.23 -4.95 5.85
N ASP A 82 -3.84 -5.87 5.10
CA ASP A 82 -3.20 -7.09 4.61
C ASP A 82 -1.93 -6.79 3.81
N VAL A 83 -1.90 -5.71 3.02
CA VAL A 83 -0.71 -5.36 2.24
C VAL A 83 0.52 -5.12 3.13
N TYR A 84 0.35 -4.52 4.31
CA TYR A 84 1.45 -4.24 5.24
C TYR A 84 1.86 -5.53 5.97
N MET A 85 0.88 -6.33 6.42
CA MET A 85 1.13 -7.64 7.04
C MET A 85 1.82 -8.62 6.08
N ASN A 86 1.65 -8.47 4.78
CA ASN A 86 2.38 -9.26 3.79
C ASN A 86 3.84 -8.81 3.59
N ILE A 87 4.19 -7.58 3.99
CA ILE A 87 5.55 -7.04 3.86
C ILE A 87 6.31 -7.17 5.18
N ILE A 88 5.65 -6.89 6.30
CA ILE A 88 6.14 -7.03 7.67
C ILE A 88 5.06 -7.79 8.48
N PRO A 89 5.07 -9.13 8.51
CA PRO A 89 4.09 -9.98 9.20
C PRO A 89 3.76 -9.64 10.65
N TYR A 90 4.71 -9.06 11.38
CA TYR A 90 4.58 -8.70 12.78
C TYR A 90 4.72 -7.19 13.01
N TRP A 91 4.39 -6.37 12.00
CA TRP A 91 4.40 -4.92 12.17
C TRP A 91 3.44 -4.51 13.28
N ASP A 92 3.93 -3.69 14.20
CA ASP A 92 3.16 -3.19 15.34
C ASP A 92 2.48 -1.85 15.06
N GLY A 93 2.80 -1.20 13.94
CA GLY A 93 2.25 0.10 13.57
C GLY A 93 2.88 1.27 14.34
N GLU A 94 3.98 1.08 15.05
CA GLU A 94 4.58 2.13 15.90
C GLU A 94 5.56 3.06 15.15
N ASP A 95 5.85 2.78 13.88
CA ASP A 95 6.76 3.58 13.04
C ASP A 95 6.08 4.19 11.80
N ASP A 96 6.83 4.98 11.03
CA ASP A 96 6.34 5.70 9.85
C ASP A 96 6.67 5.00 8.52
N VAL A 97 7.04 3.71 8.57
CA VAL A 97 7.58 2.97 7.42
C VAL A 97 6.61 2.95 6.23
N PHE A 98 5.31 2.94 6.52
CA PHE A 98 4.23 2.93 5.52
C PHE A 98 3.53 4.29 5.33
N ASN A 99 4.04 5.38 5.89
CA ASN A 99 3.42 6.70 5.69
C ASN A 99 3.51 7.13 4.22
N ILE A 100 2.39 7.61 3.66
CA ILE A 100 2.38 8.26 2.34
C ILE A 100 3.03 9.64 2.48
N LYS A 101 4.07 9.91 1.69
CA LYS A 101 4.83 11.17 1.75
C LYS A 101 4.61 12.06 0.51
N SER A 102 3.97 11.55 -0.55
CA SER A 102 3.68 12.30 -1.78
C SER A 102 2.28 12.07 -2.33
N VAL A 103 1.71 13.14 -2.92
CA VAL A 103 0.40 13.16 -3.59
C VAL A 103 0.52 13.16 -5.11
N GLU A 104 1.72 13.01 -5.67
CA GLU A 104 1.94 13.03 -7.11
C GLU A 104 1.15 11.95 -7.85
N ASP A 105 0.91 10.82 -7.18
CA ASP A 105 0.23 9.65 -7.73
C ASP A 105 -1.30 9.78 -7.72
N CYS A 106 -1.88 10.83 -7.12
CA CYS A 106 -3.32 11.10 -7.24
C CYS A 106 -3.78 11.22 -8.71
N LYS A 107 -2.90 11.59 -9.63
CA LYS A 107 -3.20 11.65 -11.08
C LYS A 107 -3.52 10.27 -11.68
N LEU A 108 -3.04 9.19 -11.05
CA LEU A 108 -3.23 7.81 -11.49
C LEU A 108 -4.63 7.28 -11.11
N VAL A 109 -5.25 7.86 -10.08
CA VAL A 109 -6.54 7.46 -9.49
C VAL A 109 -7.55 8.61 -9.60
N PRO A 110 -8.04 8.93 -10.81
CA PRO A 110 -8.77 10.17 -11.08
C PRO A 110 -10.12 10.29 -10.36
N ASN A 111 -10.65 9.19 -9.81
CA ASN A 111 -11.92 9.15 -9.09
C ASN A 111 -11.76 9.18 -7.56
N LEU A 112 -10.54 9.31 -7.05
CA LEU A 112 -10.25 9.38 -5.61
C LEU A 112 -10.88 10.62 -4.99
N LYS A 113 -11.73 10.43 -3.98
CA LYS A 113 -12.48 11.48 -3.29
C LYS A 113 -12.06 11.65 -1.85
N ARG A 114 -11.61 10.57 -1.19
CA ARG A 114 -11.21 10.59 0.22
C ARG A 114 -9.98 9.75 0.47
N VAL A 115 -9.09 10.25 1.33
CA VAL A 115 -7.97 9.52 1.90
C VAL A 115 -7.99 9.59 3.42
N THR A 116 -7.75 8.46 4.07
CA THR A 116 -7.33 8.39 5.48
C THR A 116 -5.91 7.87 5.46
N VAL A 117 -4.96 8.63 6.01
CA VAL A 117 -3.53 8.28 6.01
C VAL A 117 -3.03 8.17 7.45
N PHE A 118 -1.95 7.43 7.67
CA PHE A 118 -1.34 7.36 9.00
C PHE A 118 -0.98 8.75 9.52
N TYR A 119 -1.09 8.94 10.84
CA TYR A 119 -0.61 10.15 11.48
C TYR A 119 0.86 10.39 11.14
N ASP A 120 1.19 11.64 10.87
CA ASP A 120 2.55 12.11 10.64
C ASP A 120 2.72 13.45 11.34
N GLU A 121 3.92 13.70 11.89
CA GLU A 121 4.24 15.01 12.46
C GLU A 121 4.17 16.12 11.39
N ASP A 122 4.45 15.78 10.12
CA ASP A 122 4.26 16.66 8.98
C ASP A 122 2.80 16.64 8.49
N GLU A 123 1.98 17.54 9.06
CA GLU A 123 0.59 17.71 8.67
C GLU A 123 0.40 18.23 7.22
N SER A 124 1.46 18.67 6.53
CA SER A 124 1.38 19.22 5.18
C SER A 124 0.84 18.21 4.16
N ILE A 125 0.93 16.91 4.44
CA ILE A 125 0.41 15.88 3.56
C ILE A 125 -1.11 16.01 3.36
N LEU A 126 -1.86 16.33 4.42
CA LEU A 126 -3.32 16.51 4.33
C LEU A 126 -3.67 17.72 3.47
N GLU A 127 -2.93 18.82 3.60
CA GLU A 127 -3.11 20.02 2.79
C GLU A 127 -2.86 19.72 1.31
N LYS A 128 -1.77 19.00 0.99
CA LYS A 128 -1.44 18.60 -0.39
C LYS A 128 -2.55 17.75 -1.04
N PHE A 129 -3.24 16.90 -0.28
CA PHE A 129 -4.41 16.18 -0.77
C PHE A 129 -5.62 17.10 -0.98
N ARG A 130 -5.89 17.98 -0.02
CA ARG A 130 -7.02 18.93 -0.08
C ARG A 130 -6.89 19.91 -1.24
N GLU A 131 -5.68 20.36 -1.59
CA GLU A 131 -5.40 21.17 -2.78
C GLU A 131 -5.81 20.47 -4.09
N LYS A 132 -5.89 19.14 -4.09
CA LYS A 132 -6.37 18.32 -5.21
C LYS A 132 -7.88 18.03 -5.14
N ASN A 133 -8.61 18.69 -4.23
CA ASN A 133 -10.04 18.45 -3.95
C ASN A 133 -10.33 17.04 -3.41
N ILE A 134 -9.39 16.45 -2.67
CA ILE A 134 -9.56 15.16 -2.00
C ILE A 134 -9.76 15.43 -0.50
N GLU A 135 -10.82 14.88 0.08
CA GLU A 135 -11.03 14.89 1.53
C GLU A 135 -9.90 14.09 2.20
N ALA A 136 -9.19 14.69 3.16
CA ALA A 136 -8.05 14.06 3.79
C ALA A 136 -8.06 14.24 5.30
N GLU A 137 -7.86 13.14 6.01
CA GLU A 137 -7.74 13.07 7.47
C GLU A 137 -6.65 12.07 7.87
N PHE A 138 -6.13 12.23 9.08
CA PHE A 138 -5.29 11.22 9.71
C PHE A 138 -6.13 10.12 10.34
N LEU A 139 -5.57 8.91 10.39
CA LEU A 139 -6.10 7.77 11.16
C LEU A 139 -6.06 8.05 12.67
#